data_AF-A0A2N2IN70-F1
#
_entry.id   AF-A0A2N2IN70-F1
#
_cell.length_a   1.000
_cell.length_b   1.000
_cell.length_c   1.000
_cell.angle_alpha   90.00
_cell.angle_beta   90.00
_cell.angle_gamma   90.00
#
_symmetry.space_group_name_H-M   'P 1'
#
loop_
_entity.id
_entity.type
_entity.pdbx_description
1 polymer ?
#
loop_
_entity_poly.entity_id
_entity_poly.type
_entity_poly.pdbx_seq_one_letter_code
_entity_poly.pdbx_strand_id
1 'polypeptide(L)'
;MMTETKPAPHDPANPSGLFFSLLEDCLARNTFINLVLGKYHGPEPGLGRVFVRRLTLKEGESLSFLYRYQTKDVTKNLPIAAGIASIRDMFATSFNNLHLQTLTEDIQLSINKKGKYTLQRGKAAGRSVSPQEHDREKERFLDLAVPFLKELGVTNAQQQLIPAMSRKWKQINKFIEVLDHAIGASKLKEKERVRVVDFGSGKGYLTFAMEEYLRGGLGLKPQVTGVELREDLVNL
;
A
#
# COMPACT_ATOMS: atom_id res chain seq x y z
N MET A 1 22.55 -50.59 -0.27
CA MET A 1 21.55 -50.24 0.77
C MET A 1 21.68 -48.76 1.05
N MET A 2 20.68 -47.99 0.63
CA MET A 2 20.58 -46.56 0.90
C MET A 2 20.25 -46.38 2.38
N THR A 3 21.15 -45.81 3.16
CA THR A 3 20.87 -45.41 4.53
C THR A 3 20.11 -44.09 4.49
N GLU A 4 18.81 -44.16 4.77
CA GLU A 4 17.95 -43.01 5.06
C GLU A 4 18.56 -42.15 6.17
N THR A 5 19.01 -40.94 5.81
CA THR A 5 19.33 -39.89 6.79
C THR A 5 18.03 -39.38 7.40
N LYS A 6 17.72 -39.90 8.58
CA LYS A 6 16.72 -39.40 9.51
C LYS A 6 16.92 -37.88 9.73
N PRO A 7 15.89 -37.03 9.61
CA PRO A 7 16.03 -35.60 9.84
C PRO A 7 16.40 -35.33 11.31
N ALA A 8 17.41 -34.47 11.50
CA ALA A 8 17.93 -34.11 12.81
C ALA A 8 16.86 -33.37 13.67
N PRO A 9 16.89 -33.54 15.00
CA PRO A 9 15.91 -32.95 15.92
C PRO A 9 16.05 -31.42 16.03
N HIS A 10 14.92 -30.73 16.31
CA HIS A 10 14.82 -29.28 16.50
C HIS A 10 15.61 -28.76 17.71
N ASP A 11 16.43 -27.71 17.52
CA ASP A 11 17.17 -27.02 18.59
C ASP A 11 16.43 -25.76 19.09
N PRO A 12 15.94 -25.71 20.34
CA PRO A 12 15.32 -24.53 20.96
C PRO A 12 16.29 -23.39 21.31
N ALA A 13 17.61 -23.53 21.08
CA ALA A 13 18.64 -22.59 21.53
C ALA A 13 18.79 -21.29 20.70
N ASN A 14 18.15 -21.15 19.53
CA ASN A 14 18.23 -19.91 18.73
C ASN A 14 16.91 -19.50 18.05
N PRO A 15 15.93 -18.97 18.81
CA PRO A 15 14.63 -18.55 18.26
C PRO A 15 14.74 -17.49 17.16
N SER A 16 15.74 -16.60 17.27
CA SER A 16 15.96 -15.55 16.27
C SER A 16 16.50 -16.14 14.96
N GLY A 17 17.47 -17.06 15.03
CA GLY A 17 18.01 -17.74 13.86
C GLY A 17 16.92 -18.50 13.09
N LEU A 18 16.07 -19.23 13.81
CA LEU A 18 14.93 -19.94 13.22
C LEU A 18 13.95 -18.99 12.52
N PHE A 19 13.63 -17.84 13.12
CA PHE A 19 12.74 -16.86 12.48
C PHE A 19 13.28 -16.38 11.12
N PHE A 20 14.57 -16.02 11.06
CA PHE A 20 15.15 -15.51 9.82
C PHE A 20 15.28 -16.59 8.74
N SER A 21 15.55 -17.84 9.12
CA SER A 21 15.46 -18.98 8.19
C SER A 21 14.06 -19.11 7.59
N LEU A 22 13.01 -18.99 8.42
CA LEU A 22 11.62 -19.06 7.95
C LEU A 22 11.25 -17.87 7.04
N LEU A 23 11.78 -16.68 7.32
CA LEU A 23 11.61 -15.51 6.46
C LEU A 23 12.25 -15.73 5.09
N GLU A 24 13.49 -16.21 5.05
CA GLU A 24 14.21 -16.55 3.81
C GLU A 24 13.44 -17.62 3.02
N ASP A 25 13.01 -18.69 3.69
CA ASP A 25 12.25 -19.78 3.07
C ASP A 25 10.93 -19.31 2.45
N CYS A 26 10.16 -18.48 3.15
CA CYS A 26 8.87 -18.01 2.64
C CYS A 26 9.03 -17.01 1.47
N LEU A 27 10.13 -16.24 1.43
CA LEU A 27 10.46 -15.38 0.31
C LEU A 27 10.90 -16.20 -0.91
N ALA A 28 11.75 -17.22 -0.71
CA ALA A 28 12.17 -18.13 -1.77
C ALA A 28 10.99 -18.91 -2.38
N ARG A 29 10.07 -19.39 -1.54
CA ARG A 29 8.87 -20.16 -1.95
C ARG A 29 7.70 -19.29 -2.39
N ASN A 30 7.85 -17.97 -2.37
CA ASN A 30 6.80 -17.01 -2.70
C ASN A 30 5.51 -17.19 -1.87
N THR A 31 5.66 -17.56 -0.61
CA THR A 31 4.56 -17.72 0.37
C THR A 31 4.51 -16.59 1.40
N PHE A 32 5.44 -15.63 1.30
CA PHE A 32 5.47 -14.40 2.09
C PHE A 32 4.27 -13.49 1.75
N ILE A 33 3.50 -13.09 2.77
CA ILE A 33 2.40 -12.12 2.62
C ILE A 33 2.85 -10.73 3.09
N ASN A 34 3.26 -10.61 4.35
CA ASN A 34 3.81 -9.38 4.90
C ASN A 34 4.65 -9.67 6.15
N LEU A 35 5.41 -8.66 6.58
CA LEU A 35 6.06 -8.65 7.88
C LEU A 35 5.85 -7.30 8.55
N VAL A 36 5.62 -7.30 9.86
CA VAL A 36 5.49 -6.09 10.67
C VAL A 36 6.54 -6.08 11.76
N LEU A 37 7.33 -5.01 11.80
CA LEU A 37 8.19 -4.66 12.93
C LEU A 37 7.41 -3.72 13.86
N GLY A 38 7.33 -4.10 15.13
CA GLY A 38 6.57 -3.39 16.15
C GLY A 38 7.30 -3.31 17.48
N LYS A 39 6.71 -2.57 18.43
CA LYS A 39 7.34 -2.21 19.71
C LYS A 39 8.67 -1.49 19.50
N TYR A 40 8.62 -0.39 18.76
CA TYR A 40 9.77 0.47 18.51
C TYR A 40 10.33 1.05 19.83
N HIS A 41 11.64 1.09 19.93
CA HIS A 41 12.38 1.68 21.06
C HIS A 41 13.72 2.32 20.63
N GLY A 42 13.89 2.56 19.33
CA GLY A 42 15.09 3.19 18.78
C GLY A 42 15.10 4.71 18.94
N PRO A 43 16.16 5.39 18.45
CA PRO A 43 16.37 6.82 18.66
C PRO A 43 15.57 7.72 17.70
N GLU A 44 14.93 7.19 16.67
CA GLU A 44 14.22 7.96 15.64
C GLU A 44 12.86 8.47 16.14
N PRO A 45 12.68 9.80 16.28
CA PRO A 45 11.47 10.33 16.88
C PRO A 45 10.22 10.07 16.04
N GLY A 46 9.15 9.62 16.72
CA GLY A 46 7.84 9.45 16.12
C GLY A 46 7.64 8.21 15.25
N LEU A 47 8.69 7.40 15.02
CA LEU A 47 8.57 6.11 14.34
C LEU A 47 7.83 5.10 15.23
N GLY A 48 6.77 4.47 14.70
CA GLY A 48 5.97 3.51 15.46
C GLY A 48 6.12 2.07 14.98
N ARG A 49 5.97 1.84 13.68
CA ARG A 49 5.97 0.51 13.06
C ARG A 49 6.60 0.57 11.68
N VAL A 50 7.13 -0.56 11.24
CA VAL A 50 7.57 -0.76 9.85
C VAL A 50 6.80 -1.93 9.27
N PHE A 51 6.16 -1.71 8.12
CA PHE A 51 5.47 -2.74 7.36
C PHE A 51 6.32 -3.13 6.16
N VAL A 52 6.50 -4.42 5.96
CA VAL A 52 7.30 -4.96 4.88
C VAL A 52 6.41 -5.80 3.97
N ARG A 53 6.46 -5.51 2.67
CA ARG A 53 5.78 -6.28 1.63
C ARG A 53 6.76 -6.62 0.52
N ARG A 54 6.55 -7.74 -0.15
CA ARG A 54 7.24 -8.06 -1.39
C ARG A 54 6.63 -7.22 -2.53
N LEU A 55 7.43 -6.86 -3.52
CA LEU A 55 6.98 -6.30 -4.80
C LEU A 55 7.94 -6.66 -5.93
N THR A 56 7.41 -6.69 -7.15
CA THR A 56 8.19 -6.75 -8.38
C THR A 56 8.42 -5.34 -8.93
N LEU A 57 9.68 -4.95 -9.12
CA LEU A 57 10.07 -3.73 -9.82
C LEU A 57 10.68 -4.08 -11.19
N LYS A 58 10.89 -3.06 -12.04
CA LYS A 58 11.60 -3.24 -13.32
C LYS A 58 13.00 -3.83 -13.16
N GLU A 59 13.65 -3.57 -12.02
CA GLU A 59 15.00 -4.04 -11.66
C GLU A 59 14.99 -5.41 -10.97
N GLY A 60 13.81 -6.01 -10.75
CA GLY A 60 13.63 -7.31 -10.12
C GLY A 60 12.85 -7.27 -8.81
N GLU A 61 12.88 -8.40 -8.09
CA GLU A 61 12.15 -8.61 -6.85
C GLU A 61 12.74 -7.80 -5.68
N SER A 62 11.87 -7.11 -4.95
CA SER A 62 12.26 -6.21 -3.85
C SER A 62 11.30 -6.32 -2.67
N LEU A 63 11.76 -5.84 -1.52
CA LEU A 63 10.97 -5.61 -0.32
C LEU A 63 10.69 -4.11 -0.17
N SER A 64 9.42 -3.73 -0.06
CA SER A 64 9.00 -2.37 0.30
C SER A 64 8.79 -2.26 1.78
N PHE A 65 9.46 -1.29 2.37
CA PHE A 65 9.40 -0.90 3.76
C PHE A 65 8.60 0.39 3.87
N LEU A 66 7.41 0.31 4.48
CA LEU A 66 6.62 1.46 4.86
C LEU A 66 6.89 1.76 6.35
N TYR A 67 7.60 2.84 6.60
CA TYR A 67 7.89 3.39 7.92
C TYR A 67 6.74 4.29 8.33
N ARG A 68 6.01 3.89 9.37
CA ARG A 68 4.86 4.64 9.89
C ARG A 68 5.26 5.53 11.04
N TYR A 69 5.15 6.84 10.84
CA TYR A 69 5.32 7.86 11.85
C TYR A 69 3.96 8.39 12.31
N GLN A 70 3.96 9.24 13.33
CA GLN A 70 2.73 9.89 13.82
C GLN A 70 2.02 10.74 12.75
N THR A 71 2.77 11.42 11.88
CA THR A 71 2.24 12.41 10.93
C THR A 71 2.52 12.09 9.47
N LYS A 72 3.29 11.05 9.18
CA LYS A 72 3.66 10.68 7.82
C LYS A 72 4.01 9.19 7.70
N ASP A 73 3.86 8.66 6.50
CA ASP A 73 4.39 7.35 6.11
C ASP A 73 5.51 7.59 5.09
N VAL A 74 6.65 6.89 5.25
CA VAL A 74 7.79 6.94 4.32
C VAL A 74 8.01 5.55 3.75
N THR A 75 8.16 5.44 2.43
CA THR A 75 8.39 4.15 1.76
C THR A 75 9.80 4.06 1.20
N LYS A 76 10.50 2.95 1.46
CA LYS A 76 11.80 2.61 0.85
C LYS A 76 11.72 1.20 0.27
N ASN A 77 12.26 1.00 -0.92
CA ASN A 77 12.33 -0.33 -1.53
C ASN A 77 13.79 -0.80 -1.51
N LEU A 78 14.01 -2.05 -1.13
CA LEU A 78 15.32 -2.67 -1.07
C LEU A 78 15.28 -4.01 -1.80
N PRO A 79 16.35 -4.41 -2.50
CA PRO A 79 16.51 -5.78 -2.99
C PRO A 79 16.36 -6.78 -1.83
N ILE A 80 15.85 -7.99 -2.11
CA ILE A 80 15.51 -8.98 -1.06
C ILE A 80 16.66 -9.18 -0.06
N ALA A 81 17.89 -9.41 -0.52
CA ALA A 81 19.04 -9.64 0.35
C ALA A 81 19.33 -8.45 1.28
N ALA A 82 19.33 -7.23 0.74
CA ALA A 82 19.52 -6.00 1.52
C ALA A 82 18.36 -5.74 2.49
N GLY A 83 17.13 -6.08 2.09
CA GLY A 83 15.95 -5.97 2.94
C GLY A 83 15.99 -6.91 4.14
N ILE A 84 16.38 -8.18 3.95
CA ILE A 84 16.53 -9.13 5.07
C ILE A 84 17.61 -8.67 6.05
N ALA A 85 18.74 -8.16 5.55
CA ALA A 85 19.77 -7.57 6.39
C ALA A 85 19.24 -6.36 7.20
N SER A 86 18.47 -5.49 6.56
CA SER A 86 17.85 -4.34 7.24
C SER A 86 16.84 -4.75 8.31
N ILE A 87 16.03 -5.80 8.08
CA ILE A 87 15.11 -6.33 9.10
C ILE A 87 15.88 -6.86 10.31
N ARG A 88 16.99 -7.56 10.07
CA ARG A 88 17.86 -8.09 11.13
C ARG A 88 18.44 -6.97 11.99
N ASP A 89 18.95 -5.93 11.35
CA ASP A 89 19.56 -4.78 12.03
C ASP A 89 18.52 -3.97 12.83
N MET A 90 17.34 -3.73 12.24
CA MET A 90 16.23 -3.06 12.93
C MET A 90 15.73 -3.85 14.15
N PHE A 91 15.64 -5.17 14.05
CA PHE A 91 15.25 -6.02 15.19
C PHE A 91 16.31 -6.06 16.29
N ALA A 92 17.60 -6.01 15.93
CA ALA A 92 18.69 -5.99 16.89
C ALA A 92 18.77 -4.66 17.67
N THR A 93 18.42 -3.54 17.04
CA THR A 93 18.69 -2.20 17.57
C THR A 93 17.45 -1.46 18.07
N SER A 94 16.30 -1.67 17.43
CA SER A 94 15.22 -0.67 17.48
C SER A 94 13.81 -1.24 17.63
N PHE A 95 13.59 -2.56 17.45
CA PHE A 95 12.28 -3.18 17.52
C PHE A 95 12.31 -4.46 18.34
N ASN A 96 11.34 -4.60 19.25
CA ASN A 96 11.24 -5.79 20.11
C ASN A 96 10.28 -6.87 19.61
N ASN A 97 9.63 -6.67 18.45
CA ASN A 97 8.68 -7.63 17.91
C ASN A 97 8.68 -7.65 16.38
N LEU A 98 8.73 -8.86 15.82
CA LEU A 98 8.49 -9.17 14.42
C LEU A 98 7.25 -10.06 14.32
N HIS A 99 6.37 -9.74 13.39
CA HIS A 99 5.24 -10.58 13.03
C HIS A 99 5.29 -10.85 11.52
N LEU A 100 5.62 -12.08 11.16
CA LEU A 100 5.67 -12.57 9.79
C LEU A 100 4.36 -13.30 9.47
N GLN A 101 3.70 -12.88 8.40
CA GLN A 101 2.52 -13.54 7.87
C GLN A 101 2.88 -14.26 6.58
N THR A 102 2.57 -15.54 6.53
CA THR A 102 2.69 -16.39 5.34
C THR A 102 1.33 -16.94 4.96
N LEU A 103 1.26 -17.65 3.84
CA LEU A 103 0.04 -18.36 3.43
C LEU A 103 -0.44 -19.40 4.42
N THR A 104 0.50 -20.10 5.05
CA THR A 104 0.22 -21.29 5.84
C THR A 104 0.27 -20.99 7.33
N GLU A 105 1.04 -19.98 7.74
CA GLU A 105 1.36 -19.71 9.14
C GLU A 105 1.53 -18.23 9.45
N ASP A 106 1.19 -17.86 10.69
CA ASP A 106 1.66 -16.65 11.36
C ASP A 106 2.83 -17.01 12.28
N ILE A 107 3.93 -16.26 12.16
CA ILE A 107 5.13 -16.47 12.94
C ILE A 107 5.46 -15.17 13.67
N GLN A 108 5.54 -15.20 14.99
CA GLN A 108 5.84 -14.04 15.80
C GLN A 108 7.13 -14.25 16.59
N LEU A 109 8.12 -13.38 16.37
CA LEU A 109 9.32 -13.30 17.20
C LEU A 109 9.23 -12.07 18.11
N SER A 110 9.54 -12.23 19.39
CA SER A 110 9.61 -11.11 20.31
C SER A 110 10.75 -11.28 21.31
N ILE A 111 11.26 -10.15 21.79
CA ILE A 111 12.21 -10.09 22.90
C ILE A 111 11.56 -9.32 24.05
N ASN A 112 11.70 -9.84 25.27
CA ASN A 112 11.21 -9.17 26.47
C ASN A 112 12.27 -8.24 27.07
N LYS A 113 11.90 -7.45 28.09
CA LYS A 113 12.83 -6.55 28.80
C LYS A 113 14.03 -7.26 29.45
N LYS A 114 13.97 -8.58 29.63
CA LYS A 114 15.06 -9.41 30.20
C LYS A 114 15.96 -10.02 29.11
N GLY A 115 15.79 -9.65 27.83
CA GLY A 115 16.58 -10.16 26.72
C GLY A 115 16.19 -11.57 26.24
N LYS A 116 15.12 -12.16 26.77
CA LYS A 116 14.68 -13.50 26.37
C LYS A 116 13.86 -13.45 25.09
N TYR A 117 14.32 -14.17 24.07
CA TYR A 117 13.59 -14.37 22.82
C TYR A 117 12.44 -15.37 23.00
N THR A 118 11.32 -15.13 22.32
CA THR A 118 10.17 -16.01 22.24
C THR A 118 9.69 -16.06 20.80
N LEU A 119 9.58 -17.27 20.25
CA LEU A 119 9.03 -17.54 18.92
C LEU A 119 7.68 -18.26 19.09
N GLN A 120 6.64 -17.72 18.48
CA GLN A 120 5.30 -18.32 18.45
C GLN A 120 4.90 -18.57 17.00
N ARG A 121 4.21 -19.69 16.76
CA ARG A 121 3.70 -20.08 15.45
C ARG A 121 2.22 -20.44 15.57
N GLY A 122 1.41 -19.89 14.68
CA GLY A 122 -0.01 -20.22 14.54
C GLY A 122 -0.33 -20.59 13.10
N LYS A 123 -1.28 -21.50 12.89
CA LYS A 123 -1.78 -21.80 11.54
C LYS A 123 -2.54 -20.58 11.01
N ALA A 124 -2.28 -20.20 9.76
CA ALA A 124 -3.05 -19.16 9.10
C ALA A 124 -4.44 -19.71 8.75
N ALA A 125 -5.50 -19.00 9.14
CA ALA A 125 -6.84 -19.30 8.66
C ALA A 125 -6.95 -18.83 7.20
N GLY A 126 -6.88 -19.78 6.26
CA GLY A 126 -7.27 -19.62 4.85
C GLY A 126 -6.79 -18.32 4.18
N ARG A 127 -5.48 -18.13 4.04
CA ARG A 127 -4.92 -17.00 3.29
C ARG A 127 -4.47 -17.45 1.90
N SER A 128 -5.03 -16.83 0.87
CA SER A 128 -4.44 -16.87 -0.47
C SER A 128 -3.37 -15.78 -0.57
N VAL A 129 -2.33 -16.03 -1.38
CA VAL A 129 -1.48 -14.94 -1.87
C VAL A 129 -2.48 -14.22 -2.75
N SER A 130 -3.01 -13.08 -2.33
CA SER A 130 -3.52 -12.17 -3.35
C SER A 130 -2.35 -12.03 -4.31
N PRO A 131 -2.48 -12.43 -5.59
CA PRO A 131 -1.40 -12.19 -6.51
C PRO A 131 -1.00 -10.73 -6.33
N GLN A 132 0.29 -10.42 -6.44
CA GLN A 132 0.65 -9.05 -6.74
C GLN A 132 0.04 -8.74 -8.11
N GLU A 133 -1.26 -8.50 -8.15
CA GLU A 133 -1.99 -7.93 -9.26
C GLU A 133 -1.59 -6.46 -9.28
N HIS A 134 -0.33 -6.23 -9.67
CA HIS A 134 0.04 -5.00 -10.33
C HIS A 134 -0.66 -4.84 -11.69
N ASP A 135 -1.41 -5.87 -12.10
CA ASP A 135 -2.22 -5.89 -13.30
C ASP A 135 -3.68 -6.26 -13.00
N ARG A 136 -4.27 -5.65 -11.97
CA ARG A 136 -5.65 -5.22 -12.21
C ARG A 136 -5.52 -4.17 -13.31
N GLU A 137 -6.04 -4.45 -14.50
CA GLU A 137 -6.50 -3.40 -15.38
C GLU A 137 -7.30 -2.46 -14.48
N LYS A 138 -6.67 -1.34 -14.10
CA LYS A 138 -7.31 -0.39 -13.20
C LYS A 138 -8.55 0.03 -13.96
N GLU A 139 -9.73 -0.27 -13.43
CA GLU A 139 -10.97 0.29 -13.96
C GLU A 139 -10.75 1.79 -14.03
N ARG A 140 -10.58 2.29 -15.25
CA ARG A 140 -10.33 3.69 -15.49
C ARG A 140 -11.70 4.33 -15.49
N PHE A 141 -12.09 4.84 -14.34
CA PHE A 141 -13.35 5.55 -14.16
C PHE A 141 -13.46 6.81 -15.02
N LEU A 142 -12.32 7.31 -15.54
CA LEU A 142 -12.24 8.47 -16.41
C LEU A 142 -11.41 8.13 -17.66
N ASP A 143 -11.93 8.50 -18.81
CA ASP A 143 -11.20 8.49 -20.07
C ASP A 143 -10.18 9.65 -20.09
N LEU A 144 -9.01 9.46 -20.69
CA LEU A 144 -8.05 10.53 -20.93
C LEU A 144 -8.57 11.57 -21.95
N ALA A 145 -9.59 11.20 -22.72
CA ALA A 145 -10.25 12.07 -23.69
C ALA A 145 -11.19 13.11 -23.07
N VAL A 146 -11.51 13.03 -21.77
CA VAL A 146 -12.44 13.98 -21.14
C VAL A 146 -11.90 15.42 -21.20
N PRO A 147 -12.71 16.42 -21.59
CA PRO A 147 -12.21 17.75 -21.94
C PRO A 147 -11.42 18.45 -20.83
N PHE A 148 -11.86 18.32 -19.57
CA PHE A 148 -11.23 19.04 -18.45
C PHE A 148 -9.77 18.62 -18.22
N LEU A 149 -9.37 17.40 -18.60
CA LEU A 149 -7.99 16.96 -18.47
C LEU A 149 -7.06 17.73 -19.41
N LYS A 150 -7.55 18.09 -20.61
CA LYS A 150 -6.78 18.91 -21.56
C LYS A 150 -6.70 20.36 -21.06
N GLU A 151 -7.84 20.94 -20.68
CA GLU A 151 -7.91 22.34 -20.21
C GLU A 151 -7.05 22.58 -18.96
N LEU A 152 -6.98 21.59 -18.06
CA LEU A 152 -6.13 21.68 -16.86
C LEU A 152 -4.69 21.19 -17.07
N GLY A 153 -4.30 20.92 -18.32
CA GLY A 153 -2.93 20.56 -18.70
C GLY A 153 -2.48 19.17 -18.27
N VAL A 154 -3.41 18.24 -18.00
CA VAL A 154 -3.11 16.83 -17.68
C VAL A 154 -2.82 16.04 -18.95
N THR A 155 -3.56 16.29 -20.03
CA THR A 155 -3.36 15.66 -21.33
C THR A 155 -2.93 16.66 -22.40
N ASN A 156 -2.21 16.18 -23.42
CA ASN A 156 -1.82 16.98 -24.58
C ASN A 156 -2.97 17.09 -25.61
N ALA A 157 -2.72 17.78 -26.72
CA ALA A 157 -3.71 17.94 -27.79
C ALA A 157 -4.15 16.59 -28.43
N GLN A 158 -3.32 15.56 -28.33
CA GLN A 158 -3.58 14.19 -28.77
C GLN A 158 -4.21 13.32 -27.68
N GLN A 159 -4.70 13.91 -26.58
CA GLN A 159 -5.31 13.23 -25.43
C GLN A 159 -4.38 12.23 -24.72
N GLN A 160 -3.07 12.40 -24.87
CA GLN A 160 -2.06 11.59 -24.18
C GLN A 160 -1.66 12.28 -22.87
N LEU A 161 -1.48 11.47 -21.82
CA LEU A 161 -1.04 11.94 -20.52
C LEU A 161 0.34 12.64 -20.62
N ILE A 162 0.43 13.86 -20.13
CA ILE A 162 1.69 14.59 -20.03
C ILE A 162 2.52 13.95 -18.89
N PRO A 163 3.78 13.52 -19.13
CA PRO A 163 4.58 12.79 -18.14
C PRO A 163 4.71 13.51 -16.79
N ALA A 164 4.91 14.83 -16.80
CA ALA A 164 5.00 15.66 -15.60
C ALA A 164 3.71 15.64 -14.76
N MET A 165 2.55 15.40 -15.38
CA MET A 165 1.25 15.32 -14.71
C MET A 165 0.87 13.91 -14.27
N SER A 166 1.74 12.90 -14.45
CA SER A 166 1.48 11.52 -14.04
C SER A 166 1.11 11.39 -12.56
N ARG A 167 1.74 12.20 -11.68
CA ARG A 167 1.39 12.23 -10.25
C ARG A 167 -0.01 12.77 -10.03
N LYS A 168 -0.40 13.84 -10.73
CA LYS A 168 -1.74 14.44 -10.66
C LYS A 168 -2.80 13.49 -11.21
N TRP A 169 -2.53 12.82 -12.32
CA TRP A 169 -3.40 11.80 -12.89
C TRP A 169 -3.63 10.62 -11.95
N LYS A 170 -2.58 10.13 -11.29
CA LYS A 170 -2.72 9.10 -10.24
C LYS A 170 -3.57 9.58 -9.06
N GLN A 171 -3.42 10.84 -8.66
CA GLN A 171 -4.24 11.45 -7.60
C GLN A 171 -5.72 11.48 -7.98
N ILE A 172 -6.05 11.93 -9.19
CA ILE A 172 -7.43 11.98 -9.71
C ILE A 172 -8.06 10.58 -9.69
N ASN A 173 -7.39 9.58 -10.27
CA ASN A 173 -7.92 8.21 -10.30
C ASN A 173 -8.14 7.63 -8.91
N LYS A 174 -7.18 7.82 -7.98
CA LYS A 174 -7.34 7.29 -6.62
C LYS A 174 -8.49 7.96 -5.88
N PHE A 175 -8.70 9.25 -6.10
CA PHE A 175 -9.84 9.97 -5.54
C PHE A 175 -11.17 9.40 -6.06
N ILE A 176 -11.31 9.17 -7.37
CA ILE A 176 -12.53 8.58 -7.95
C ILE A 176 -12.77 7.14 -7.46
N GLU A 177 -11.72 6.34 -7.31
CA GLU A 177 -11.82 5.00 -6.72
C GLU A 177 -12.40 5.05 -5.29
N VAL A 178 -11.90 5.96 -4.46
CA VAL A 178 -12.42 6.15 -3.09
C VAL A 178 -13.86 6.66 -3.11
N LEU A 179 -14.18 7.56 -4.04
CA LEU A 179 -15.52 8.12 -4.21
C LEU A 179 -16.53 7.05 -4.65
N ASP A 180 -16.19 6.19 -5.61
CA ASP A 180 -17.07 5.08 -6.04
C ASP A 180 -17.42 4.16 -4.86
N HIS A 181 -16.41 3.76 -4.08
CA HIS A 181 -16.64 2.93 -2.90
C HIS A 181 -17.58 3.60 -1.89
N ALA A 182 -17.38 4.90 -1.62
CA ALA A 182 -18.24 5.66 -0.72
C ALA A 182 -19.67 5.79 -1.26
N ILE A 183 -19.83 6.04 -2.56
CA ILE A 183 -21.13 6.13 -3.21
C ILE A 183 -21.83 4.77 -3.23
N GLY A 184 -21.11 3.68 -3.51
CA GLY A 184 -21.64 2.32 -3.50
C GLY A 184 -22.11 1.84 -2.12
N ALA A 185 -21.49 2.35 -1.05
CA ALA A 185 -21.95 2.12 0.33
C ALA A 185 -23.14 3.01 0.75
N SER A 186 -23.62 3.88 -0.15
CA SER A 186 -24.68 4.85 0.11
C SER A 186 -25.91 4.61 -0.77
N LYS A 187 -27.01 5.31 -0.47
CA LYS A 187 -28.21 5.35 -1.34
C LYS A 187 -28.12 6.37 -2.47
N LEU A 188 -26.95 6.96 -2.73
CA LEU A 188 -26.80 8.00 -3.75
C LEU A 188 -26.94 7.45 -5.18
N LYS A 189 -26.57 6.19 -5.42
CA LYS A 189 -26.76 5.54 -6.74
C LYS A 189 -28.24 5.41 -7.14
N GLU A 190 -29.15 5.46 -6.17
CA GLU A 190 -30.61 5.38 -6.39
C GLU A 190 -31.23 6.75 -6.71
N LYS A 191 -30.46 7.84 -6.66
CA LYS A 191 -30.96 9.21 -6.89
C LYS A 191 -30.70 9.62 -8.32
N GLU A 192 -31.67 10.27 -8.96
CA GLU A 192 -31.44 10.86 -10.30
C GLU A 192 -30.55 12.12 -10.23
N ARG A 193 -30.71 12.94 -9.18
CA ARG A 193 -29.97 14.20 -9.00
C ARG A 193 -29.16 14.18 -7.72
N VAL A 194 -27.92 14.65 -7.81
CA VAL A 194 -27.01 14.78 -6.66
C VAL A 194 -26.47 16.19 -6.62
N ARG A 195 -26.43 16.81 -5.43
CA ARG A 195 -25.78 18.09 -5.22
C ARG A 195 -24.50 17.88 -4.44
N VAL A 196 -23.41 18.47 -4.92
CA VAL A 196 -22.10 18.37 -4.29
C VAL A 196 -21.51 19.75 -4.10
N VAL A 197 -20.90 19.97 -2.93
CA VAL A 197 -20.14 21.19 -2.63
C VAL A 197 -18.72 20.76 -2.29
N ASP A 198 -17.75 21.29 -3.03
CA ASP A 198 -16.32 21.00 -2.90
C ASP A 198 -15.59 22.21 -2.31
N PHE A 199 -15.17 22.09 -1.06
CA PHE A 199 -14.47 23.16 -0.34
C PHE A 199 -12.96 23.06 -0.55
N GLY A 200 -12.34 24.17 -0.97
CA GLY A 200 -10.92 24.19 -1.34
C GLY A 200 -10.69 23.51 -2.69
N SER A 201 -11.56 23.79 -3.66
CA SER A 201 -11.54 23.14 -4.97
C SER A 201 -10.27 23.42 -5.78
N GLY A 202 -9.50 24.44 -5.40
CA GLY A 202 -8.31 24.89 -6.12
C GLY A 202 -8.60 25.09 -7.60
N LYS A 203 -7.73 24.57 -8.48
CA LYS A 203 -7.92 24.61 -9.95
C LYS A 203 -9.04 23.69 -10.48
N GLY A 204 -9.81 23.05 -9.61
CA GLY A 204 -10.96 22.22 -10.00
C GLY A 204 -10.65 20.79 -10.46
N TYR A 205 -9.41 20.31 -10.39
CA TYR A 205 -9.05 18.95 -10.86
C TYR A 205 -9.96 17.84 -10.32
N LEU A 206 -10.21 17.84 -9.01
CA LEU A 206 -11.04 16.81 -8.36
C LEU A 206 -12.53 17.13 -8.53
N THR A 207 -12.88 18.41 -8.58
CA THR A 207 -14.24 18.89 -8.83
C THR A 207 -14.77 18.41 -10.17
N PHE A 208 -14.02 18.64 -11.26
CA PHE A 208 -14.40 18.19 -12.60
C PHE A 208 -14.32 16.67 -12.75
N ALA A 209 -13.31 16.02 -12.15
CA ALA A 209 -13.23 14.57 -12.14
C ALA A 209 -14.46 13.92 -11.47
N MET A 210 -14.91 14.47 -10.35
CA MET A 210 -16.10 14.01 -9.64
C MET A 210 -17.36 14.24 -10.48
N GLU A 211 -17.49 15.42 -11.07
CA GLU A 211 -18.63 15.77 -11.93
C GLU A 211 -18.74 14.79 -13.11
N GLU A 212 -17.64 14.59 -13.83
CA GLU A 212 -17.55 13.67 -14.97
C GLU A 212 -17.86 12.23 -14.55
N TYR A 213 -17.34 11.78 -13.42
CA TYR A 213 -17.61 10.44 -12.91
C TYR A 213 -19.08 10.23 -12.51
N LEU A 214 -19.67 11.20 -11.80
CA LEU A 214 -21.08 11.14 -11.41
C LEU A 214 -22.00 11.14 -12.65
N ARG A 215 -21.67 11.97 -13.65
CA ARG A 215 -22.46 12.12 -14.87
C ARG A 215 -22.24 10.95 -15.84
N GLY A 216 -21.02 10.79 -16.34
CA GLY A 216 -20.66 9.80 -17.35
C GLY A 216 -20.51 8.39 -16.80
N GLY A 217 -19.93 8.25 -15.61
CA GLY A 217 -19.67 6.94 -14.99
C GLY A 217 -20.90 6.31 -14.32
N LEU A 218 -21.71 7.11 -13.62
CA LEU A 218 -22.89 6.62 -12.88
C LEU A 218 -24.24 7.03 -13.49
N GLY A 219 -24.26 7.83 -14.55
CA GLY A 219 -25.50 8.27 -15.21
C GLY A 219 -26.35 9.24 -14.37
N LEU A 220 -25.76 9.85 -13.34
CA LEU A 220 -26.47 10.79 -12.47
C LEU A 220 -26.53 12.18 -13.10
N LYS A 221 -27.38 13.05 -12.54
CA LYS A 221 -27.42 14.48 -12.88
C LYS A 221 -26.82 15.30 -11.75
N PRO A 222 -25.47 15.40 -11.68
CA PRO A 222 -24.82 16.14 -10.61
C PRO A 222 -24.97 17.66 -10.80
N GLN A 223 -25.11 18.38 -9.70
CA GLN A 223 -24.88 19.82 -9.61
C GLN A 223 -23.73 20.03 -8.63
N VAL A 224 -22.56 20.38 -9.17
CA VAL A 224 -21.32 20.51 -8.40
C VAL A 224 -20.97 21.99 -8.25
N THR A 225 -20.72 22.42 -7.03
CA THR A 225 -20.24 23.76 -6.70
C THR A 225 -18.86 23.67 -6.07
N GLY A 226 -17.83 24.20 -6.73
CA GLY A 226 -16.50 24.40 -6.14
C GLY A 226 -16.44 25.73 -5.39
N VAL A 227 -15.84 25.72 -4.20
CA VAL A 227 -15.62 26.90 -3.37
C VAL A 227 -14.12 27.04 -3.12
N GLU A 228 -13.53 28.14 -3.60
CA GLU A 228 -12.10 28.46 -3.42
C GLU A 228 -11.96 29.94 -3.03
N LEU A 229 -11.07 30.21 -2.08
CA LEU A 229 -10.82 31.56 -1.56
C LEU A 229 -9.74 32.29 -2.38
N ARG A 230 -8.88 31.53 -3.07
CA ARG A 230 -7.78 32.04 -3.87
C ARG A 230 -8.22 32.35 -5.30
N GLU A 231 -8.33 33.65 -5.60
CA GLU A 231 -8.76 34.13 -6.90
C GLU A 231 -7.86 33.68 -8.06
N ASP A 232 -6.54 33.56 -7.82
CA ASP A 232 -5.56 33.07 -8.81
C ASP A 232 -5.78 31.60 -9.23
N LEU A 233 -6.56 30.84 -8.47
CA LEU A 233 -6.92 29.47 -8.79
C LEU A 233 -8.30 29.34 -9.45
N VAL A 234 -9.14 30.37 -9.29
CA VAL A 234 -10.49 30.43 -9.88
C VAL A 234 -10.44 31.01 -11.28
N ASN A 235 -9.64 32.06 -11.48
CA ASN A 235 -9.42 32.71 -12.77
C ASN A 235 -8.33 31.94 -13.53
N LEU A 236 -8.71 30.81 -14.13
CA LEU A 236 -7.86 29.96 -14.97
C LEU A 236 -7.65 30.54 -16.38
#